data_AF-A0A419DBT3-F1
#
_entry.id   AF-A0A419DBT3-F1
#
_cell.length_a   1.000
_cell.length_b   1.000
_cell.length_c   1.000
_cell.angle_alpha   90.00
_cell.angle_beta   90.00
_cell.angle_gamma   90.00
#
_symmetry.space_group_name_H-M   'P 1'
#
loop_
_entity.id
_entity.type
_entity.pdbx_description
1 polymer ?
#
loop_
_entity_poly.entity_id
_entity_poly.type
_entity_poly.pdbx_seq_one_letter_code
_entity_poly.pdbx_strand_id
1 'polypeptide(L)'
;MLHESSPVSLKRTLPWEAVASLVDKDQALWNPDVELEASALRALPTGEIVVPDTGPLGLTPWSRRQLAGLLGIRWDKWFEKVSGEETAQEINRRLSRTDAAWKLRTRQLRPGEYFANGALAAIVSPTYTPIADERIIGSLTQAVGERWLSSLRVFHAEFTDRSTHLGIISPSPATIHAGDRRDEFFTGVYVRNSQVGFTALTVHVYFLRLVCSNGMLATDGEFRLLYRTHRPIENDALDGLMERAFASLKLRWQDGLAALESALGVAVENAEEAVHGLLKQVPGFGRYQEPVLTALKQEGLFATRFGLVQAMAEVARLLPHPDQRFEMERLAGRLLFASGPQAEPQQVSA
;
A
#
# COMPACT_ATOMS: atom_id res chain seq x y z
N MET A 1 8.05 33.35 9.31
CA MET A 1 6.58 33.16 9.27
C MET A 1 6.32 31.69 9.46
N LEU A 2 5.97 31.31 10.69
CA LEU A 2 5.66 29.94 11.07
C LEU A 2 4.31 29.59 10.46
N HIS A 3 4.26 28.61 9.56
CA HIS A 3 3.00 28.02 9.15
C HIS A 3 2.47 27.23 10.35
N GLU A 4 1.43 27.77 10.99
CA GLU A 4 0.60 27.01 11.91
C GLU A 4 -0.01 25.82 11.14
N SER A 5 0.60 24.65 11.30
CA SER A 5 0.00 23.37 10.96
C SER A 5 -1.20 23.17 11.89
N SER A 6 -2.38 23.52 11.40
CA SER A 6 -3.65 23.27 12.07
C SER A 6 -3.76 21.76 12.39
N PRO A 7 -4.05 21.36 13.64
CA PRO A 7 -4.17 19.94 14.01
C PRO A 7 -5.24 19.26 13.15
N VAL A 8 -5.10 17.95 12.92
CA VAL A 8 -6.10 17.17 12.17
C VAL A 8 -7.47 17.39 12.78
N SER A 9 -8.30 18.18 12.10
CA SER A 9 -9.72 18.19 12.37
C SER A 9 -10.28 16.90 11.77
N LEU A 10 -11.07 16.14 12.55
CA LEU A 10 -11.87 15.01 12.07
C LEU A 10 -12.70 15.35 10.80
N LYS A 11 -12.86 16.65 10.48
CA LYS A 11 -13.41 17.18 9.22
C LYS A 11 -12.76 16.65 7.94
N ARG A 12 -11.52 16.12 7.96
CA ARG A 12 -10.85 15.54 6.78
C ARG A 12 -11.00 14.02 6.67
N THR A 13 -11.69 13.38 7.60
CA THR A 13 -11.92 11.93 7.57
C THR A 13 -13.25 11.61 6.88
N LEU A 14 -13.33 10.43 6.27
CA LEU A 14 -14.56 9.91 5.68
C LEU A 14 -15.29 8.99 6.67
N PRO A 15 -16.63 9.01 6.71
CA PRO A 15 -17.40 7.98 7.40
C PRO A 15 -17.25 6.63 6.68
N TRP A 16 -17.46 5.54 7.40
CA TRP A 16 -17.29 4.18 6.88
C TRP A 16 -18.17 3.92 5.65
N GLU A 17 -19.42 4.37 5.68
CA GLU A 17 -20.41 4.16 4.62
C GLU A 17 -19.99 4.85 3.32
N ALA A 18 -19.32 6.01 3.41
CA ALA A 18 -18.79 6.68 2.23
C ALA A 18 -17.67 5.86 1.57
N VAL A 19 -16.83 5.19 2.37
CA VAL A 19 -15.74 4.35 1.85
C VAL A 19 -16.28 3.05 1.28
N ALA A 20 -17.26 2.41 1.94
CA ALA A 20 -17.97 1.27 1.37
C ALA A 20 -18.58 1.61 0.00
N SER A 21 -19.26 2.75 -0.12
CA SER A 21 -19.81 3.20 -1.39
C SER A 21 -18.75 3.47 -2.47
N LEU A 22 -17.57 3.97 -2.10
CA LEU A 22 -16.46 4.14 -3.06
C LEU A 22 -15.91 2.80 -3.54
N VAL A 23 -15.78 1.82 -2.64
CA VAL A 23 -15.34 0.47 -2.96
C VAL A 23 -16.33 -0.22 -3.89
N ASP A 24 -17.63 -0.13 -3.61
CA ASP A 24 -18.68 -0.72 -4.44
C ASP A 24 -18.66 -0.13 -5.86
N LYS A 25 -18.46 1.19 -5.97
CA LYS A 25 -18.33 1.87 -7.26
C LYS A 25 -17.10 1.43 -8.04
N ASP A 26 -15.94 1.28 -7.39
CA ASP A 26 -14.74 0.77 -8.07
C ASP A 26 -14.91 -0.69 -8.47
N GLN A 27 -15.53 -1.50 -7.61
CA GLN A 27 -15.76 -2.91 -7.83
C GLN A 27 -16.69 -3.15 -9.03
N ALA A 28 -17.72 -2.31 -9.19
CA ALA A 28 -18.65 -2.36 -10.32
C ALA A 28 -18.00 -2.08 -11.69
N LEU A 29 -16.77 -1.53 -11.73
CA LEU A 29 -16.04 -1.33 -12.99
C LEU A 29 -15.40 -2.61 -13.51
N TRP A 30 -15.18 -3.62 -12.67
CA TRP A 30 -14.48 -4.84 -13.06
C TRP A 30 -15.35 -5.73 -13.93
N ASN A 31 -14.77 -6.20 -15.03
CA ASN A 31 -15.40 -7.21 -15.87
C ASN A 31 -15.01 -8.61 -15.37
N PRO A 32 -15.71 -9.68 -15.81
CA PRO A 32 -15.25 -11.05 -15.60
C PRO A 32 -13.82 -11.26 -16.11
N ASP A 33 -13.06 -12.09 -15.40
CA ASP A 33 -11.71 -12.47 -15.80
C ASP A 33 -11.74 -13.25 -17.13
N VAL A 34 -10.77 -12.99 -18.00
CA VAL A 34 -10.61 -13.70 -19.29
C VAL A 34 -9.36 -14.56 -19.21
N GLU A 35 -9.50 -15.88 -19.39
CA GLU A 35 -8.37 -16.81 -19.47
C GLU A 35 -8.12 -17.21 -20.92
N LEU A 36 -6.89 -17.01 -21.40
CA LEU A 36 -6.51 -17.33 -22.78
C LEU A 36 -5.00 -17.57 -22.92
N GLU A 37 -4.61 -18.17 -24.03
CA GLU A 37 -3.20 -18.25 -24.42
C GLU A 37 -2.67 -16.88 -24.84
N ALA A 38 -1.46 -16.51 -24.41
CA ALA A 38 -0.84 -15.23 -24.75
C ALA A 38 -0.82 -14.96 -26.27
N SER A 39 -0.66 -16.02 -27.08
CA SER A 39 -0.66 -15.97 -28.54
C SER A 39 -2.01 -15.58 -29.17
N ALA A 40 -3.10 -15.52 -28.41
CA ALA A 40 -4.39 -15.02 -28.86
C ALA A 40 -4.50 -13.48 -28.82
N LEU A 41 -3.61 -12.80 -28.08
CA LEU A 41 -3.62 -11.35 -27.95
C LEU A 41 -3.01 -10.65 -29.17
N ARG A 42 -3.49 -9.45 -29.48
CA ARG A 42 -2.94 -8.61 -30.54
C ARG A 42 -2.72 -7.18 -30.07
N ALA A 43 -1.51 -6.67 -30.17
CA ALA A 43 -1.21 -5.26 -30.00
C ALA A 43 -1.56 -4.47 -31.27
N LEU A 44 -2.15 -3.29 -31.07
CA LEU A 44 -2.45 -2.31 -32.11
C LEU A 44 -1.38 -1.20 -32.16
N PRO A 45 -1.22 -0.49 -33.29
CA PRO A 45 -0.32 0.65 -33.40
C PRO A 45 -0.63 1.80 -32.44
N THR A 46 -1.88 1.87 -31.95
CA THR A 46 -2.35 2.83 -30.94
C THR A 46 -1.86 2.51 -29.52
N GLY A 47 -1.24 1.34 -29.30
CA GLY A 47 -0.75 0.88 -28.01
C GLY A 47 -1.76 0.06 -27.20
N GLU A 48 -2.96 -0.16 -27.73
CA GLU A 48 -4.00 -1.00 -27.13
C GLU A 48 -3.73 -2.50 -27.40
N ILE A 49 -4.26 -3.36 -26.53
CA ILE A 49 -4.25 -4.82 -26.70
C ILE A 49 -5.67 -5.28 -26.98
N VAL A 50 -5.86 -5.93 -28.13
CA VAL A 50 -7.09 -6.64 -28.47
C VAL A 50 -7.14 -7.95 -27.68
N VAL A 51 -8.17 -8.05 -26.84
CA VAL A 51 -8.56 -9.27 -26.14
C VAL A 51 -9.75 -9.88 -26.87
N PRO A 52 -9.72 -11.18 -27.24
CA PRO A 52 -10.85 -11.87 -27.84
C PRO A 52 -12.15 -11.63 -27.06
N ASP A 53 -13.26 -11.41 -27.80
CA ASP A 53 -14.61 -11.14 -27.28
C ASP A 53 -14.77 -9.87 -26.40
N THR A 54 -13.67 -9.19 -26.06
CA THR A 54 -13.67 -7.94 -25.27
C THR A 54 -13.33 -6.71 -26.12
N GLY A 55 -12.49 -6.88 -27.15
CA GLY A 55 -12.03 -5.79 -28.02
C GLY A 55 -10.73 -5.13 -27.56
N PRO A 56 -10.35 -3.97 -28.14
CA PRO A 56 -9.10 -3.29 -27.80
C PRO A 56 -9.21 -2.58 -26.45
N LEU A 57 -8.25 -2.85 -25.57
CA LEU A 57 -8.14 -2.29 -24.22
C LEU A 57 -6.83 -1.54 -24.05
N GLY A 58 -6.88 -0.41 -23.35
CA GLY A 58 -5.68 0.33 -22.97
C GLY A 58 -4.89 -0.36 -21.87
N LEU A 59 -3.55 -0.27 -21.93
CA LEU A 59 -2.68 -0.76 -20.87
C LEU A 59 -2.56 0.28 -19.76
N THR A 60 -2.92 -0.11 -18.53
CA THR A 60 -2.54 0.64 -17.33
C THR A 60 -1.00 0.68 -17.17
N PRO A 61 -0.44 1.64 -16.42
CA PRO A 61 0.99 1.64 -16.09
C PRO A 61 1.47 0.32 -15.43
N TRP A 62 0.62 -0.32 -14.62
CA TRP A 62 0.91 -1.63 -14.04
C TRP A 62 0.90 -2.76 -15.07
N SER A 63 -0.17 -2.94 -15.83
CA SER A 63 -0.25 -4.03 -16.82
C SER A 63 0.77 -3.90 -17.95
N ARG A 64 1.13 -2.67 -18.36
CA ARG A 64 2.25 -2.43 -19.28
C ARG A 64 3.57 -2.97 -18.72
N ARG A 65 3.84 -2.76 -17.42
CA ARG A 65 5.04 -3.31 -16.75
C ARG A 65 4.99 -4.82 -16.67
N GLN A 66 3.82 -5.41 -16.37
CA GLN A 66 3.65 -6.86 -16.36
C GLN A 66 3.91 -7.46 -17.75
N LEU A 67 3.28 -6.91 -18.79
CA LEU A 67 3.46 -7.35 -20.17
C LEU A 67 4.92 -7.22 -20.62
N ALA A 68 5.58 -6.10 -20.27
CA ALA A 68 6.99 -5.90 -20.53
C ALA A 68 7.85 -6.99 -19.88
N GLY A 69 7.60 -7.32 -18.61
CA GLY A 69 8.29 -8.39 -17.89
C GLY A 69 8.07 -9.77 -18.52
N LEU A 70 6.81 -10.10 -18.83
CA LEU A 70 6.42 -11.38 -19.43
C LEU A 70 7.02 -11.58 -20.83
N LEU A 71 7.13 -10.52 -21.62
CA LEU A 71 7.69 -10.57 -22.97
C LEU A 71 9.22 -10.30 -23.01
N GLY A 72 9.85 -10.00 -21.86
CA GLY A 72 11.27 -9.65 -21.77
C GLY A 72 11.64 -8.35 -22.49
N ILE A 73 10.75 -7.35 -22.47
CA ILE A 73 10.90 -6.06 -23.16
C ILE A 73 11.27 -4.97 -22.15
N ARG A 74 12.23 -4.11 -22.50
CA ARG A 74 12.44 -2.82 -21.83
C ARG A 74 11.67 -1.71 -22.52
N TRP A 75 10.36 -1.65 -22.28
CA TRP A 75 9.42 -0.82 -23.03
C TRP A 75 9.91 0.61 -23.27
N ASP A 76 10.27 1.33 -22.21
CA ASP A 76 10.64 2.75 -22.29
C ASP A 76 12.01 2.99 -22.94
N LYS A 77 12.87 1.96 -23.03
CA LYS A 77 14.18 2.07 -23.70
C LYS A 77 14.13 1.67 -25.15
N TRP A 78 13.29 0.69 -25.49
CA TRP A 78 13.26 0.09 -26.82
C TRP A 78 12.33 0.84 -27.77
N PHE A 79 11.23 1.38 -27.26
CA PHE A 79 10.19 1.97 -28.10
C PHE A 79 10.14 3.50 -28.06
N GLU A 80 11.08 4.17 -27.38
CA GLU A 80 11.10 5.64 -27.25
C GLU A 80 11.08 6.39 -28.60
N LYS A 81 11.69 5.80 -29.63
CA LYS A 81 11.82 6.39 -30.98
C LYS A 81 11.25 5.50 -32.08
N VAL A 82 10.50 4.47 -31.70
CA VAL A 82 9.95 3.48 -32.62
C VAL A 82 8.49 3.83 -32.91
N SER A 83 8.05 3.64 -34.15
CA SER A 83 6.66 3.90 -34.50
C SER A 83 5.70 2.97 -33.74
N GLY A 84 4.43 3.37 -33.64
CA GLY A 84 3.38 2.51 -33.08
C GLY A 84 3.25 1.18 -33.84
N GLU A 85 3.40 1.21 -35.17
CA GLU A 85 3.33 0.02 -36.02
C GLU A 85 4.45 -0.98 -35.72
N GLU A 86 5.70 -0.53 -35.69
CA GLU A 86 6.85 -1.38 -35.37
C GLU A 86 6.78 -1.91 -33.94
N THR A 87 6.30 -1.08 -33.00
CA THR A 87 6.06 -1.49 -31.62
C THR A 87 5.03 -2.62 -31.55
N ALA A 88 3.89 -2.46 -32.24
CA ALA A 88 2.84 -3.47 -32.29
C ALA A 88 3.33 -4.76 -32.95
N GLN A 89 4.09 -4.68 -34.05
CA GLN A 89 4.68 -5.83 -34.72
C GLN A 89 5.61 -6.62 -33.79
N GLU A 90 6.49 -5.95 -33.05
CA GLU A 90 7.41 -6.61 -32.13
C GLU A 90 6.67 -7.27 -30.96
N ILE A 91 5.65 -6.61 -30.40
CA ILE A 91 4.83 -7.19 -29.34
C ILE A 91 4.08 -8.43 -29.87
N ASN A 92 3.43 -8.33 -31.03
CA ASN A 92 2.71 -9.44 -31.67
C ASN A 92 3.62 -10.64 -31.97
N ARG A 93 4.85 -10.38 -32.43
CA ARG A 93 5.86 -11.42 -32.69
C ARG A 93 6.26 -12.18 -31.42
N ARG A 94 6.27 -11.52 -30.26
CA ARG A 94 6.58 -12.16 -28.97
C ARG A 94 5.39 -12.89 -28.39
N LEU A 95 4.20 -12.29 -28.47
CA LEU A 95 2.95 -12.94 -28.08
C LEU A 95 2.76 -14.27 -28.83
N SER A 96 3.00 -14.28 -30.15
CA SER A 96 2.85 -15.50 -30.96
C SER A 96 3.85 -16.62 -30.65
N ARG A 97 4.92 -16.34 -29.90
CA ARG A 97 5.93 -17.32 -29.45
C ARG A 97 5.79 -17.67 -27.96
N THR A 98 4.76 -17.14 -27.30
CA THR A 98 4.53 -17.35 -25.89
C THR A 98 3.43 -18.39 -25.73
N ASP A 99 3.80 -19.59 -25.31
CA ASP A 99 2.90 -20.73 -25.09
C ASP A 99 2.37 -20.77 -23.64
N ALA A 100 2.07 -19.60 -23.07
CA ALA A 100 1.60 -19.48 -21.70
C ALA A 100 0.15 -19.01 -21.65
N ALA A 101 -0.67 -19.75 -20.90
CA ALA A 101 -2.01 -19.32 -20.50
C ALA A 101 -1.91 -18.20 -19.46
N TRP A 102 -2.61 -17.09 -19.73
CA TRP A 102 -2.73 -15.94 -18.85
C TRP A 102 -4.18 -15.72 -18.45
N LYS A 103 -4.36 -15.26 -17.21
CA LYS A 103 -5.60 -14.67 -16.75
C LYS A 103 -5.49 -13.15 -16.86
N LEU A 104 -6.42 -12.56 -17.59
CA LEU A 104 -6.49 -11.13 -17.82
C LEU A 104 -7.56 -10.53 -16.93
N ARG A 105 -7.17 -9.50 -16.20
CA ARG A 105 -8.10 -8.69 -15.41
C ARG A 105 -8.41 -7.43 -16.18
N THR A 106 -9.67 -7.25 -16.56
CA THR A 106 -10.13 -6.09 -17.33
C THR A 106 -11.17 -5.31 -16.57
N ARG A 107 -11.28 -4.02 -16.85
CA ARG A 107 -12.29 -3.16 -16.25
C ARG A 107 -12.68 -2.02 -17.17
N GLN A 108 -13.82 -1.42 -16.90
CA GLN A 108 -14.21 -0.13 -17.42
C GLN A 108 -13.24 0.96 -16.96
N LEU A 109 -13.28 2.11 -17.63
CA LEU A 109 -12.41 3.24 -17.33
C LEU A 109 -12.77 3.86 -15.98
N ARG A 110 -11.72 4.20 -15.23
CA ARG A 110 -11.88 5.08 -14.07
C ARG A 110 -11.97 6.54 -14.53
N PRO A 111 -12.60 7.42 -13.73
CA PRO A 111 -12.59 8.85 -14.02
C PRO A 111 -11.16 9.37 -14.24
N GLY A 112 -10.93 10.02 -15.38
CA GLY A 112 -9.62 10.56 -15.77
C GLY A 112 -8.74 9.62 -16.61
N GLU A 113 -9.20 8.40 -16.90
CA GLU A 113 -8.57 7.52 -17.90
C GLU A 113 -9.18 7.72 -19.28
N TYR A 114 -8.35 7.68 -20.31
CA TYR A 114 -8.73 7.93 -21.70
C TYR A 114 -8.21 6.78 -22.58
N PHE A 115 -8.94 5.66 -22.62
CA PHE A 115 -8.73 4.58 -23.59
C PHE A 115 -10.04 4.36 -24.38
N ALA A 116 -10.00 3.66 -25.52
CA ALA A 116 -11.20 3.56 -26.37
C ALA A 116 -12.33 2.75 -25.72
N ASN A 117 -12.05 1.56 -25.17
CA ASN A 117 -13.10 0.63 -24.70
C ASN A 117 -12.94 0.12 -23.26
N GLY A 118 -11.89 0.54 -22.54
CA GLY A 118 -11.61 0.06 -21.19
C GLY A 118 -10.12 -0.15 -20.94
N ALA A 119 -9.81 -0.73 -19.79
CA ALA A 119 -8.45 -0.98 -19.35
C ALA A 119 -8.18 -2.48 -19.19
N LEU A 120 -7.09 -2.94 -19.78
CA LEU A 120 -6.41 -4.16 -19.37
C LEU A 120 -5.61 -3.80 -18.12
N ALA A 121 -6.14 -4.14 -16.94
CA ALA A 121 -5.58 -3.72 -15.66
C ALA A 121 -4.53 -4.69 -15.12
N ALA A 122 -4.60 -5.98 -15.48
CA ALA A 122 -3.57 -6.94 -15.09
C ALA A 122 -3.43 -8.12 -16.04
N ILE A 123 -2.24 -8.71 -16.02
CA ILE A 123 -1.92 -10.03 -16.59
C ILE A 123 -1.34 -10.87 -15.47
N VAL A 124 -2.07 -11.90 -15.04
CA VAL A 124 -1.75 -12.73 -13.87
C VAL A 124 -1.80 -14.22 -14.21
N SER A 125 -1.32 -15.07 -13.30
CA SER A 125 -1.39 -16.52 -13.50
C SER A 125 -2.85 -17.01 -13.49
N PRO A 126 -3.17 -18.11 -14.20
CA PRO A 126 -4.52 -18.71 -14.15
C PRO A 126 -4.98 -19.07 -12.73
N THR A 127 -4.04 -19.41 -11.86
CA THR A 127 -4.29 -19.72 -10.44
C THR A 127 -4.51 -18.51 -9.54
N TYR A 128 -4.31 -17.29 -10.05
CA TYR A 128 -4.54 -16.08 -9.29
C TYR A 128 -6.04 -15.91 -9.05
N THR A 129 -6.39 -15.62 -7.79
CA THR A 129 -7.76 -15.30 -7.40
C THR A 129 -7.73 -14.00 -6.59
N PRO A 130 -8.25 -12.89 -7.14
CA PRO A 130 -8.28 -11.63 -6.41
C PRO A 130 -9.11 -11.78 -5.13
N ILE A 131 -8.70 -11.06 -4.09
CA ILE A 131 -9.57 -10.82 -2.94
C ILE A 131 -10.15 -9.44 -3.21
N ALA A 132 -11.41 -9.39 -3.65
CA ALA A 132 -12.06 -8.13 -4.02
C ALA A 132 -12.11 -7.18 -2.82
N ASP A 133 -11.98 -5.87 -3.08
CA ASP A 133 -12.01 -4.88 -2.01
C ASP A 133 -13.39 -4.85 -1.32
N GLU A 134 -14.48 -5.06 -2.06
CA GLU A 134 -15.84 -5.18 -1.49
C GLU A 134 -15.91 -6.27 -0.42
N ARG A 135 -15.26 -7.41 -0.69
CA ARG A 135 -15.23 -8.56 0.20
C ARG A 135 -14.43 -8.23 1.45
N ILE A 136 -13.32 -7.51 1.31
CA ILE A 136 -12.51 -7.05 2.44
C ILE A 136 -13.33 -6.10 3.32
N ILE A 137 -14.04 -5.13 2.73
CA ILE A 137 -14.93 -4.22 3.47
C ILE A 137 -16.04 -5.00 4.20
N GLY A 138 -16.65 -5.99 3.55
CA GLY A 138 -17.64 -6.88 4.15
C GLY A 138 -17.08 -7.64 5.36
N SER A 139 -15.96 -8.34 5.19
CA SER A 139 -15.30 -9.09 6.28
C SER A 139 -14.85 -8.18 7.42
N LEU A 140 -14.37 -6.96 7.12
CA LEU A 140 -14.03 -5.96 8.14
C LEU A 140 -15.27 -5.53 8.92
N THR A 141 -16.36 -5.22 8.20
CA THR A 141 -17.64 -4.81 8.78
C THR A 141 -18.15 -5.86 9.78
N GLN A 142 -18.09 -7.14 9.39
CA GLN A 142 -18.45 -8.26 10.25
C GLN A 142 -17.53 -8.37 11.47
N ALA A 143 -16.20 -8.32 11.27
CA ALA A 143 -15.23 -8.51 12.34
C ALA A 143 -15.30 -7.43 13.43
N VAL A 144 -15.64 -6.19 13.07
CA VAL A 144 -15.66 -5.06 14.01
C VAL A 144 -17.03 -4.81 14.65
N GLY A 145 -18.12 -5.19 13.97
CA GLY A 145 -19.50 -5.00 14.41
C GLY A 145 -20.01 -3.55 14.32
N GLU A 146 -21.34 -3.39 14.22
CA GLU A 146 -22.02 -2.10 13.96
C GLU A 146 -21.67 -0.99 14.95
N ARG A 147 -21.59 -1.32 16.23
CA ARG A 147 -21.30 -0.34 17.28
C ARG A 147 -19.92 0.29 17.09
N TRP A 148 -18.93 -0.50 16.72
CA TRP A 148 -17.58 0.02 16.54
C TRP A 148 -17.45 0.73 15.19
N LEU A 149 -18.08 0.21 14.12
CA LEU A 149 -18.15 0.85 12.80
C LEU A 149 -18.62 2.31 12.84
N SER A 150 -19.70 2.59 13.57
CA SER A 150 -20.25 3.95 13.68
C SER A 150 -19.25 4.97 14.26
N SER A 151 -18.28 4.48 15.04
CA SER A 151 -17.22 5.30 15.62
C SER A 151 -16.00 5.43 14.71
N LEU A 152 -15.70 4.43 13.87
CA LEU A 152 -14.52 4.44 13.03
C LEU A 152 -14.55 5.60 12.03
N ARG A 153 -13.35 6.09 11.70
CA ARG A 153 -13.14 7.13 10.70
C ARG A 153 -12.07 6.67 9.74
N VAL A 154 -12.27 6.92 8.45
CA VAL A 154 -11.27 6.60 7.44
C VAL A 154 -10.46 7.85 7.17
N PHE A 155 -9.19 7.82 7.55
CA PHE A 155 -8.25 8.93 7.41
C PHE A 155 -7.78 9.11 5.96
N HIS A 156 -7.55 8.01 5.24
CA HIS A 156 -7.37 8.04 3.80
C HIS A 156 -7.93 6.76 3.16
N ALA A 157 -8.50 6.91 1.97
CA ALA A 157 -8.95 5.83 1.11
C ALA A 157 -8.41 6.10 -0.29
N GLU A 158 -7.34 5.41 -0.67
CA GLU A 158 -6.63 5.63 -1.92
C GLU A 158 -6.68 4.39 -2.80
N PHE A 159 -7.15 4.56 -4.03
CA PHE A 159 -7.29 3.52 -5.04
C PHE A 159 -6.37 3.88 -6.21
N THR A 160 -5.35 3.07 -6.44
CA THR A 160 -4.43 3.23 -7.57
C THR A 160 -4.72 2.20 -8.65
N ASP A 161 -4.03 2.29 -9.78
CA ASP A 161 -4.09 1.26 -10.83
C ASP A 161 -3.62 -0.12 -10.34
N ARG A 162 -2.88 -0.17 -9.23
CA ARG A 162 -2.27 -1.41 -8.73
C ARG A 162 -2.57 -1.82 -7.30
N SER A 163 -3.08 -0.92 -6.47
CA SER A 163 -3.27 -1.17 -5.04
C SER A 163 -4.40 -0.33 -4.45
N THR A 164 -4.98 -0.86 -3.38
CA THR A 164 -5.97 -0.20 -2.52
C THR A 164 -5.35 0.01 -1.14
N HIS A 165 -5.51 1.20 -0.58
CA HIS A 165 -4.94 1.61 0.71
C HIS A 165 -6.01 2.30 1.57
N LEU A 166 -6.30 1.74 2.74
CA LEU A 166 -7.28 2.26 3.69
C LEU A 166 -6.61 2.47 5.06
N GLY A 167 -6.50 3.72 5.50
CA GLY A 167 -6.11 4.07 6.86
C GLY A 167 -7.36 4.32 7.70
N ILE A 168 -7.67 3.42 8.63
CA ILE A 168 -8.88 3.46 9.46
C ILE A 168 -8.45 3.75 10.90
N ILE A 169 -9.04 4.76 11.53
CA ILE A 169 -8.70 5.21 12.86
C ILE A 169 -9.91 5.16 13.81
N SER A 170 -9.63 4.85 15.06
CA SER A 170 -10.54 5.07 16.18
C SER A 170 -10.51 6.56 16.55
N PRO A 171 -11.67 7.21 16.77
CA PRO A 171 -11.75 8.65 17.01
C PRO A 171 -11.37 9.03 18.45
N SER A 172 -11.03 8.06 19.30
CA SER A 172 -10.57 8.30 20.67
C SER A 172 -9.04 8.40 20.67
N PRO A 173 -8.47 9.62 20.83
CA PRO A 173 -7.03 9.77 20.88
C PRO A 173 -6.48 9.15 22.17
N ALA A 174 -5.34 8.50 22.06
CA ALA A 174 -4.49 8.11 23.17
C ALA A 174 -3.39 9.14 23.35
N THR A 175 -3.01 9.39 24.60
CA THR A 175 -1.90 10.28 24.94
C THR A 175 -0.69 9.44 25.35
N ILE A 176 0.48 9.81 24.85
CA ILE A 176 1.77 9.31 25.35
C ILE A 176 2.50 10.42 26.10
N HIS A 177 3.26 10.05 27.12
CA HIS A 177 3.95 10.99 28.00
C HIS A 177 5.46 10.70 28.06
N ALA A 178 6.28 11.72 27.82
CA ALA A 178 7.70 11.66 28.14
C ALA A 178 8.15 12.95 28.82
N GLY A 179 8.32 12.89 30.15
CA GLY A 179 8.56 14.07 30.97
C GLY A 179 7.42 15.08 30.81
N ASP A 180 7.76 16.31 30.46
CA ASP A 180 6.79 17.40 30.24
C ASP A 180 6.12 17.36 28.85
N ARG A 181 6.57 16.47 27.97
CA ARG A 181 6.04 16.37 26.61
C ARG A 181 4.82 15.45 26.58
N ARG A 182 3.74 15.99 26.03
CA ARG A 182 2.49 15.30 25.76
C ARG A 182 2.28 15.23 24.25
N ASP A 183 2.02 14.05 23.72
CA ASP A 183 1.70 13.86 22.31
C ASP A 183 0.47 12.96 22.18
N GLU A 184 -0.34 13.19 21.15
CA GLU A 184 -1.63 12.52 20.98
C GLU A 184 -1.69 11.75 19.67
N PHE A 185 -2.18 10.53 19.75
CA PHE A 185 -2.25 9.57 18.65
C PHE A 185 -3.64 8.99 18.55
N PHE A 186 -4.17 8.91 17.32
CA PHE A 186 -5.23 7.96 17.03
C PHE A 186 -4.64 6.58 16.77
N THR A 187 -5.32 5.57 17.29
CA THR A 187 -5.01 4.16 17.03
C THR A 187 -5.95 3.62 15.98
N GLY A 188 -5.48 2.67 15.17
CA GLY A 188 -6.23 2.23 14.01
C GLY A 188 -5.68 0.97 13.37
N VAL A 189 -6.20 0.71 12.17
CA VAL A 189 -5.71 -0.33 11.27
C VAL A 189 -5.44 0.26 9.90
N TYR A 190 -4.45 -0.29 9.22
CA TYR A 190 -4.15 0.00 7.84
C TYR A 190 -4.36 -1.25 7.00
N VAL A 191 -5.17 -1.14 5.97
CA VAL A 191 -5.47 -2.22 5.03
C VAL A 191 -4.81 -1.89 3.71
N ARG A 192 -4.02 -2.83 3.19
CA ARG A 192 -3.45 -2.75 1.85
C ARG A 192 -3.86 -3.98 1.07
N ASN A 193 -4.28 -3.79 -0.17
CA ASN A 193 -4.67 -4.88 -1.04
C ASN A 193 -4.25 -4.63 -2.50
N SER A 194 -4.26 -5.67 -3.32
CA SER A 194 -4.15 -5.53 -4.78
C SER A 194 -4.99 -6.57 -5.48
N GLN A 195 -5.96 -6.11 -6.26
CA GLN A 195 -6.71 -7.01 -7.11
C GLN A 195 -5.95 -7.35 -8.42
N VAL A 196 -4.78 -6.76 -8.68
CA VAL A 196 -4.04 -6.94 -9.96
C VAL A 196 -2.69 -7.65 -9.80
N GLY A 197 -2.51 -8.33 -8.65
CA GLY A 197 -1.30 -9.11 -8.37
C GLY A 197 -0.05 -8.30 -8.07
N PHE A 198 -0.20 -7.05 -7.60
CA PHE A 198 0.94 -6.21 -7.23
C PHE A 198 1.42 -6.47 -5.79
N THR A 199 0.49 -6.68 -4.86
CA THR A 199 0.80 -6.97 -3.46
C THR A 199 -0.21 -7.96 -2.89
N ALA A 200 0.08 -8.52 -1.71
CA ALA A 200 -0.86 -9.35 -0.97
C ALA A 200 -1.84 -8.46 -0.18
N LEU A 201 -2.95 -9.06 0.28
CA LEU A 201 -3.76 -8.45 1.32
C LEU A 201 -2.97 -8.40 2.63
N THR A 202 -2.78 -7.22 3.18
CA THR A 202 -2.21 -7.03 4.52
C THR A 202 -3.05 -6.13 5.38
N VAL A 203 -3.10 -6.46 6.67
CA VAL A 203 -3.70 -5.60 7.71
C VAL A 203 -2.64 -5.35 8.76
N HIS A 204 -2.40 -4.08 9.05
CA HIS A 204 -1.40 -3.62 10.00
C HIS A 204 -2.05 -2.79 11.09
N VAL A 205 -1.43 -2.79 12.27
CA VAL A 205 -1.73 -1.78 13.29
C VAL A 205 -1.25 -0.41 12.79
N TYR A 206 -2.07 0.61 13.01
CA TYR A 206 -1.83 1.96 12.53
C TYR A 206 -1.89 2.98 13.67
N PHE A 207 -0.99 3.94 13.64
CA PHE A 207 -0.95 5.07 14.56
C PHE A 207 -0.90 6.36 13.75
N LEU A 208 -1.77 7.31 14.08
CA LEU A 208 -1.82 8.61 13.42
C LEU A 208 -1.57 9.70 14.46
N ARG A 209 -0.47 10.44 14.31
CA ARG A 209 -0.13 11.54 15.21
C ARG A 209 -0.99 12.77 14.90
N LEU A 210 -1.62 13.35 15.93
CA LEU A 210 -2.58 14.44 15.78
C LEU A 210 -1.98 15.77 15.32
N VAL A 211 -0.80 16.11 15.85
CA VAL A 211 -0.17 17.43 15.66
C VAL A 211 0.27 17.64 14.20
N CYS A 212 0.73 16.59 13.53
CA CYS A 212 1.31 16.67 12.20
C CYS A 212 0.54 15.86 11.13
N SER A 213 -0.50 15.11 11.50
CA SER A 213 -1.19 14.17 10.60
C SER A 213 -0.26 13.08 10.04
N ASN A 214 0.83 12.77 10.76
CA ASN A 214 1.79 11.80 10.30
C ASN A 214 1.28 10.40 10.60
N GLY A 215 1.01 9.66 9.53
CA GLY A 215 0.70 8.24 9.60
C GLY A 215 1.96 7.45 9.94
N MET A 216 1.81 6.47 10.83
CA MET A 216 2.87 5.54 11.14
C MET A 216 2.30 4.13 11.16
N LEU A 217 2.89 3.26 10.35
CA LEU A 217 2.56 1.85 10.32
C LEU A 217 3.45 1.10 11.30
N ALA A 218 2.83 0.33 12.18
CA ALA A 218 3.55 -0.68 12.94
C ALA A 218 3.59 -1.96 12.09
N THR A 219 4.77 -2.33 11.59
CA THR A 219 4.86 -3.27 10.47
C THR A 219 5.63 -4.56 10.73
N ASP A 220 6.38 -4.63 11.83
CA ASP A 220 7.17 -5.81 12.15
C ASP A 220 6.46 -6.74 13.13
N GLY A 221 6.77 -8.04 12.98
CA GLY A 221 6.30 -9.12 13.85
C GLY A 221 4.79 -9.10 14.06
N GLU A 222 4.42 -8.91 15.31
CA GLU A 222 3.05 -9.05 15.80
C GLU A 222 2.10 -7.88 15.43
N PHE A 223 2.63 -6.80 14.85
CA PHE A 223 1.84 -5.64 14.41
C PHE A 223 1.29 -5.79 12.99
N ARG A 224 1.72 -6.82 12.25
CA ARG A 224 1.04 -7.27 11.03
C ARG A 224 -0.01 -8.32 11.41
N LEU A 225 -1.25 -7.88 11.49
CA LEU A 225 -2.39 -8.68 11.95
C LEU A 225 -2.84 -9.72 10.91
N LEU A 226 -2.69 -9.40 9.62
CA LEU A 226 -3.04 -10.30 8.53
C LEU A 226 -2.04 -10.17 7.38
N TYR A 227 -1.71 -11.32 6.78
CA TYR A 227 -1.03 -11.41 5.49
C TYR A 227 -1.69 -12.55 4.70
N ARG A 228 -2.21 -12.24 3.50
CA ARG A 228 -2.86 -13.23 2.65
C ARG A 228 -2.57 -13.00 1.17
N THR A 229 -2.00 -14.02 0.53
CA THR A 229 -1.82 -14.04 -0.93
C THR A 229 -3.13 -14.32 -1.65
N HIS A 230 -3.24 -13.80 -2.87
CA HIS A 230 -4.38 -13.96 -3.79
C HIS A 230 -4.49 -15.37 -4.37
N ARG A 231 -5.02 -16.27 -3.55
CA ARG A 231 -5.38 -17.65 -3.87
C ARG A 231 -6.82 -17.91 -3.43
N PRO A 232 -7.51 -18.92 -3.98
CA PRO A 232 -8.85 -19.27 -3.56
C PRO A 232 -8.99 -19.34 -2.03
N ILE A 233 -10.06 -18.72 -1.53
CA ILE A 233 -10.42 -18.68 -0.12
C ILE A 233 -11.92 -18.46 0.00
N GLU A 234 -12.59 -19.35 0.72
CA GLU A 234 -14.01 -19.24 1.05
C GLU A 234 -14.29 -18.03 1.95
N ASN A 235 -15.50 -17.48 1.89
CA ASN A 235 -15.89 -16.29 2.65
C ASN A 235 -15.68 -16.47 4.15
N ASP A 236 -16.27 -17.52 4.74
CA ASP A 236 -16.15 -17.85 6.16
C ASP A 236 -14.68 -17.96 6.63
N ALA A 237 -13.79 -18.45 5.76
CA ALA A 237 -12.38 -18.57 6.07
C ALA A 237 -11.68 -17.20 6.12
N LEU A 238 -12.04 -16.27 5.23
CA LEU A 238 -11.54 -14.89 5.28
C LEU A 238 -12.13 -14.14 6.47
N ASP A 239 -13.42 -14.31 6.74
CA ASP A 239 -14.11 -13.68 7.86
C ASP A 239 -13.47 -14.11 9.18
N GLY A 240 -13.27 -15.42 9.38
CA GLY A 240 -12.57 -15.94 10.55
C GLY A 240 -11.11 -15.46 10.68
N LEU A 241 -10.42 -15.18 9.56
CA LEU A 241 -9.08 -14.57 9.60
C LEU A 241 -9.15 -13.10 10.07
N MET A 242 -10.12 -12.33 9.57
CA MET A 242 -10.34 -10.94 9.99
C MET A 242 -10.77 -10.88 11.46
N GLU A 243 -11.72 -11.69 11.89
CA GLU A 243 -12.15 -11.76 13.29
C GLU A 243 -10.98 -12.01 14.25
N ARG A 244 -10.09 -12.96 13.92
CA ARG A 244 -8.88 -13.22 14.73
C ARG A 244 -7.91 -12.04 14.72
N ALA A 245 -7.69 -11.41 13.57
CA ALA A 245 -6.83 -10.23 13.46
C ALA A 245 -7.33 -9.10 14.37
N PHE A 246 -8.65 -8.84 14.36
CA PHE A 246 -9.27 -7.76 15.12
C PHE A 246 -9.47 -8.07 16.60
N ALA A 247 -9.64 -9.34 16.99
CA ALA A 247 -9.72 -9.75 18.39
C ALA A 247 -8.46 -9.35 19.21
N SER A 248 -7.29 -9.35 18.57
CA SER A 248 -6.03 -8.95 19.21
C SER A 248 -5.74 -7.44 19.17
N LEU A 249 -6.52 -6.67 18.41
CA LEU A 249 -6.15 -5.31 18.02
C LEU A 249 -5.94 -4.35 19.19
N LYS A 250 -6.84 -4.38 20.18
CA LYS A 250 -6.77 -3.49 21.33
C LYS A 250 -5.48 -3.70 22.14
N LEU A 251 -5.05 -4.95 22.30
CA LEU A 251 -3.80 -5.27 22.95
C LEU A 251 -2.62 -4.72 22.14
N ARG A 252 -2.62 -4.94 20.82
CA ARG A 252 -1.56 -4.40 19.94
C ARG A 252 -1.50 -2.88 19.92
N TRP A 253 -2.63 -2.19 20.06
CA TRP A 253 -2.63 -0.74 20.24
C TRP A 253 -1.93 -0.30 21.52
N GLN A 254 -2.17 -0.99 22.63
CA GLN A 254 -1.50 -0.71 23.90
C GLN A 254 0.01 -0.95 23.80
N ASP A 255 0.41 -2.08 23.23
CA ASP A 255 1.82 -2.44 23.02
C ASP A 255 2.54 -1.39 22.15
N GLY A 256 1.90 -0.94 21.06
CA GLY A 256 2.50 0.04 20.16
C GLY A 256 2.56 1.45 20.75
N LEU A 257 1.58 1.86 21.56
CA LEU A 257 1.63 3.12 22.31
C LEU A 257 2.76 3.09 23.35
N ALA A 258 2.93 1.98 24.07
CA ALA A 258 4.03 1.80 25.01
C ALA A 258 5.40 1.83 24.29
N ALA A 259 5.50 1.25 23.10
CA ALA A 259 6.71 1.32 22.29
C ALA A 259 7.03 2.74 21.81
N LEU A 260 6.01 3.50 21.38
CA LEU A 260 6.12 4.93 21.05
C LEU A 260 6.64 5.75 22.23
N GLU A 261 6.08 5.51 23.41
CA GLU A 261 6.47 6.18 24.64
C GLU A 261 7.92 5.83 25.03
N SER A 262 8.29 4.56 24.97
CA SER A 262 9.67 4.11 25.22
C SER A 262 10.68 4.73 24.24
N ALA A 263 10.32 4.83 22.95
CA ALA A 263 11.20 5.35 21.91
C ALA A 263 11.58 6.82 22.09
N LEU A 264 10.86 7.58 22.93
CA LEU A 264 11.22 8.95 23.31
C LEU A 264 12.51 8.99 24.14
N GLY A 265 12.78 7.95 24.93
CA GLY A 265 13.98 7.84 25.78
C GLY A 265 15.17 7.15 25.10
N VAL A 266 15.01 6.59 23.90
CA VAL A 266 16.07 5.82 23.23
C VAL A 266 16.83 6.70 22.26
N ALA A 267 18.05 7.08 22.63
CA ALA A 267 18.97 7.79 21.75
C ALA A 267 19.43 6.92 20.56
N VAL A 268 19.72 7.57 19.44
CA VAL A 268 20.27 7.01 18.21
C VAL A 268 21.63 7.67 18.00
N GLU A 269 22.71 6.93 18.25
CA GLU A 269 24.07 7.46 18.24
C GLU A 269 24.45 8.14 16.91
N ASN A 270 24.08 7.52 15.78
CA ASN A 270 24.29 8.06 14.45
C ASN A 270 23.00 8.06 13.64
N ALA A 271 22.21 9.12 13.77
CA ALA A 271 20.93 9.25 13.08
C ALA A 271 21.08 9.26 11.54
N GLU A 272 22.17 9.83 11.01
CA GLU A 272 22.42 9.87 9.57
C GLU A 272 22.66 8.47 9.00
N GLU A 273 23.52 7.69 9.65
CA GLU A 273 23.78 6.30 9.25
C GLU A 273 22.54 5.42 9.40
N ALA A 274 21.76 5.59 10.48
CA ALA A 274 20.51 4.86 10.67
C ALA A 274 19.51 5.13 9.54
N VAL A 275 19.30 6.41 9.18
CA VAL A 275 18.44 6.80 8.05
C VAL A 275 18.95 6.22 6.74
N HIS A 276 20.24 6.39 6.49
CA HIS A 276 20.88 5.91 5.28
C HIS A 276 20.72 4.40 5.10
N GLY A 277 20.96 3.63 6.17
CA GLY A 277 20.83 2.18 6.19
C GLY A 277 19.41 1.71 5.90
N LEU A 278 18.39 2.41 6.41
CA LEU A 278 16.98 2.08 6.14
C LEU A 278 16.55 2.43 4.73
N LEU A 279 16.83 3.66 4.29
CA LEU A 279 16.41 4.12 2.97
C LEU A 279 17.06 3.32 1.84
N LYS A 280 18.28 2.79 2.05
CA LYS A 280 18.95 1.88 1.10
C LYS A 280 18.21 0.56 0.89
N GLN A 281 17.36 0.13 1.83
CA GLN A 281 16.58 -1.11 1.69
C GLN A 281 15.48 -0.99 0.63
N VAL A 282 15.11 0.23 0.23
CA VAL A 282 14.06 0.49 -0.76
C VAL A 282 14.68 1.20 -1.97
N PRO A 283 14.64 0.60 -3.17
CA PRO A 283 15.17 1.21 -4.38
C PRO A 283 14.60 2.62 -4.62
N GLY A 284 15.50 3.58 -4.86
CA GLY A 284 15.15 4.97 -5.13
C GLY A 284 14.87 5.83 -3.90
N PHE A 285 14.87 5.27 -2.68
CA PHE A 285 14.60 6.04 -1.45
C PHE A 285 15.79 6.83 -0.92
N GLY A 286 17.02 6.55 -1.39
CA GLY A 286 18.21 7.31 -1.00
C GLY A 286 18.08 8.83 -1.23
N ARG A 287 17.26 9.26 -2.19
CA ARG A 287 16.95 10.68 -2.45
C ARG A 287 16.20 11.38 -1.31
N TYR A 288 15.62 10.63 -0.37
CA TYR A 288 14.88 11.16 0.76
C TYR A 288 15.72 11.29 2.03
N GLN A 289 17.00 10.92 2.00
CA GLN A 289 17.88 11.03 3.18
C GLN A 289 17.91 12.45 3.73
N GLU A 290 18.22 13.44 2.89
CA GLU A 290 18.32 14.82 3.37
C GLU A 290 16.96 15.45 3.76
N PRO A 291 15.85 15.18 3.04
CA PRO A 291 14.51 15.50 3.54
C PRO A 291 14.21 14.95 4.94
N VAL A 292 14.57 13.69 5.22
CA VAL A 292 14.35 13.07 6.54
C VAL A 292 15.21 13.73 7.62
N LEU A 293 16.50 13.98 7.35
CA LEU A 293 17.37 14.65 8.31
C LEU A 293 16.95 16.09 8.57
N THR A 294 16.43 16.78 7.55
CA THR A 294 15.84 18.12 7.70
C THR A 294 14.60 18.08 8.60
N ALA A 295 13.69 17.13 8.38
CA ALA A 295 12.52 16.95 9.23
C ALA A 295 12.90 16.59 10.68
N LEU A 296 13.92 15.75 10.88
CA LEU A 296 14.44 15.42 12.21
C LEU A 296 14.96 16.65 12.95
N LYS A 297 15.66 17.56 12.25
CA LYS A 297 16.12 18.82 12.84
C LYS A 297 14.96 19.72 13.25
N GLN A 298 13.84 19.68 12.53
CA GLN A 298 12.66 20.48 12.82
C GLN A 298 11.80 19.92 13.96
N GLU A 299 11.77 18.59 14.14
CA GLU A 299 10.99 17.92 15.20
C GLU A 299 11.47 18.29 16.62
N GLY A 300 12.71 18.76 16.77
CA GLY A 300 13.28 19.19 18.06
C GLY A 300 13.61 18.04 19.02
N LEU A 301 13.32 16.79 18.66
CA LEU A 301 13.68 15.57 19.38
C LEU A 301 14.90 14.90 18.74
N PHE A 302 15.98 15.68 18.62
CA PHE A 302 17.19 15.27 17.91
C PHE A 302 17.70 13.92 18.42
N ALA A 303 17.94 13.02 17.46
CA ALA A 303 18.58 11.73 17.69
C ALA A 303 17.88 10.81 18.71
N THR A 304 16.55 10.89 18.87
CA THR A 304 15.78 9.81 19.51
C THR A 304 15.17 8.91 18.45
N ARG A 305 14.88 7.65 18.79
CA ARG A 305 14.14 6.75 17.90
C ARG A 305 12.79 7.34 17.53
N PHE A 306 12.08 7.90 18.51
CA PHE A 306 10.80 8.57 18.26
C PHE A 306 10.96 9.74 17.27
N GLY A 307 11.93 10.64 17.49
CA GLY A 307 12.17 11.77 16.60
C GLY A 307 12.47 11.33 15.17
N LEU A 308 13.24 10.25 15.00
CA LEU A 308 13.56 9.70 13.69
C LEU A 308 12.35 9.09 12.99
N VAL A 309 11.54 8.34 13.72
CA VAL A 309 10.28 7.78 13.23
C VAL A 309 9.32 8.90 12.79
N GLN A 310 9.18 9.96 13.59
CA GLN A 310 8.32 11.10 13.24
C GLN A 310 8.84 11.86 12.01
N ALA A 311 10.15 12.03 11.86
CA ALA A 311 10.76 12.66 10.70
C ALA A 311 10.52 11.86 9.41
N MET A 312 10.62 10.53 9.47
CA MET A 312 10.29 9.67 8.33
C MET A 312 8.80 9.71 7.98
N ALA A 313 7.93 9.71 8.99
CA ALA A 313 6.49 9.81 8.81
C ALA A 313 6.07 11.18 8.21
N GLU A 314 6.77 12.26 8.58
CA GLU A 314 6.61 13.59 7.98
C GLU A 314 6.95 13.57 6.48
N VAL A 315 8.08 12.96 6.11
CA VAL A 315 8.46 12.82 4.69
C VAL A 315 7.48 11.91 3.96
N ALA A 316 7.03 10.80 4.57
CA ALA A 316 6.05 9.90 3.99
C ALA A 316 4.76 10.64 3.62
N ARG A 317 4.32 11.56 4.48
CA ARG A 317 3.12 12.37 4.26
C ARG A 317 3.15 13.16 2.95
N LEU A 318 4.35 13.61 2.55
CA LEU A 318 4.60 14.41 1.35
C LEU A 318 4.77 13.56 0.08
N LEU A 319 4.84 12.23 0.19
CA LEU A 319 4.99 11.36 -0.96
C LEU A 319 3.71 11.30 -1.78
N PRO A 320 3.76 11.50 -3.11
CA PRO A 320 2.57 11.59 -3.95
C PRO A 320 1.88 10.25 -4.18
N HIS A 321 2.62 9.13 -4.04
CA HIS A 321 2.09 7.80 -4.28
C HIS A 321 1.90 7.03 -2.97
N PRO A 322 0.71 6.44 -2.72
CA PRO A 322 0.41 5.72 -1.47
C PRO A 322 1.32 4.52 -1.23
N ASP A 323 1.78 3.85 -2.29
CA ASP A 323 2.75 2.76 -2.13
C ASP A 323 4.10 3.24 -1.59
N GLN A 324 4.57 4.41 -2.02
CA GLN A 324 5.83 4.96 -1.51
C GLN A 324 5.66 5.44 -0.07
N ARG A 325 4.51 6.05 0.24
CA ARG A 325 4.11 6.40 1.62
C ARG A 325 4.11 5.16 2.52
N PHE A 326 3.42 4.10 2.11
CA PHE A 326 3.38 2.83 2.82
C PHE A 326 4.78 2.27 3.08
N GLU A 327 5.67 2.25 2.07
CA GLU A 327 7.04 1.75 2.26
C GLU A 327 7.85 2.64 3.23
N MET A 328 7.69 3.97 3.18
CA MET A 328 8.37 4.89 4.10
C MET A 328 7.86 4.71 5.54
N GLU A 329 6.54 4.68 5.73
CA GLU A 329 5.91 4.44 7.04
C GLU A 329 6.26 3.06 7.58
N ARG A 330 6.39 2.05 6.72
CA ARG A 330 6.84 0.70 7.08
C ARG A 330 8.28 0.72 7.60
N LEU A 331 9.20 1.38 6.90
CA LEU A 331 10.59 1.54 7.36
C LEU A 331 10.66 2.30 8.71
N ALA A 332 9.85 3.34 8.87
CA ALA A 332 9.73 4.06 10.15
C ALA A 332 9.24 3.12 11.27
N GLY A 333 8.22 2.29 11.00
CA GLY A 333 7.76 1.27 11.94
C GLY A 333 8.85 0.32 12.39
N ARG A 334 9.75 -0.10 11.49
CA ARG A 334 10.88 -0.98 11.86
C ARG A 334 11.80 -0.35 12.88
N LEU A 335 12.10 0.94 12.75
CA LEU A 335 12.91 1.67 13.73
C LEU A 335 12.29 1.67 15.11
N LEU A 336 10.97 1.78 15.17
CA LEU A 336 10.23 1.83 16.42
C LEU A 336 10.36 0.50 17.19
N PHE A 337 10.25 -0.62 16.48
CA PHE A 337 10.23 -1.97 17.08
C PHE A 337 11.55 -2.73 16.97
N ALA A 338 12.59 -2.13 16.37
CA ALA A 338 13.92 -2.72 16.36
C ALA A 338 14.38 -2.93 17.81
N SER A 339 14.62 -4.18 18.18
CA SER A 339 15.48 -4.46 19.34
C SER A 339 16.81 -3.72 19.09
N GLY A 340 17.42 -3.11 20.11
CA GLY A 340 18.77 -2.53 19.97
C GLY A 340 19.75 -3.46 19.25
N PRO A 341 20.84 -2.91 18.68
CA PRO A 341 21.58 -3.49 17.54
C PRO A 341 21.71 -5.01 17.66
N GLN A 342 20.87 -5.74 16.92
CA GLN A 342 20.96 -7.19 16.87
C GLN A 342 21.98 -7.57 15.81
N ALA A 343 22.97 -8.33 16.27
CA ALA A 343 23.99 -9.00 15.48
C ALA A 343 23.38 -9.72 14.27
N GLU A 344 24.19 -9.80 13.22
CA GLU A 344 23.89 -10.47 11.95
C GLU A 344 23.08 -11.76 12.13
N PRO A 345 22.08 -12.01 11.29
CA PRO A 345 21.41 -13.30 11.27
C PRO A 345 22.45 -14.37 10.94
N GLN A 346 22.73 -15.26 11.90
CA GLN A 346 23.48 -16.48 11.65
C GLN A 346 22.80 -17.22 10.50
N GLN A 347 23.57 -17.43 9.44
CA GLN A 347 23.23 -18.34 8.37
C GLN A 347 22.95 -19.71 8.98
N VAL A 348 21.69 -20.14 8.95
CA VAL A 348 21.38 -21.55 9.13
C VAL A 348 21.70 -22.22 7.81
N SER A 349 22.80 -22.97 7.82
CA SER A 349 23.27 -23.81 6.74
C SER A 349 22.49 -25.13 6.66
N ALA A 350 22.38 -25.60 5.42
CA ALA A 350 21.91 -26.90 4.91
C ALA A 350 20.39 -27.11 4.83
#